data_AF-A0A968Y3J8-F1
#
_entry.id   AF-A0A968Y3J8-F1
#
_cell.length_a   1.000
_cell.length_b   1.000
_cell.length_c   1.000
_cell.angle_alpha   90.00
_cell.angle_beta   90.00
_cell.angle_gamma   90.00
#
_symmetry.space_group_name_H-M   'P 1'
#
loop_
_entity.id
_entity.type
_entity.pdbx_description
1 polymer ?
#
loop_
_entity_poly.entity_id
_entity_poly.type
_entity_poly.pdbx_seq_one_letter_code
_entity_poly.pdbx_strand_id
1 'polypeptide(L)'
;MSYLSNLEIYREIGSIVSQFKILECDRCAAAIMEWPEQQGLEGKILRLKTKYQDEDYIISERLERQGVTESITVNGKHYGVEVRGLVFDNLSTNGMLREEWIKDFHSLTDQFVVEEIEIL
;
A
#
# COMPACT_ATOMS: atom_id res chain seq x y z
N MET A 1 -22.89 -17.40 -10.19
CA MET A 1 -21.58 -16.72 -10.10
C MET A 1 -20.84 -17.33 -8.93
N SER A 2 -19.65 -17.88 -9.16
CA SER A 2 -18.78 -18.36 -8.08
C SER A 2 -18.16 -17.14 -7.43
N TYR A 3 -18.38 -16.97 -6.12
CA TYR A 3 -17.65 -15.95 -5.37
C TYR A 3 -16.18 -16.38 -5.29
N LEU A 4 -15.25 -15.49 -5.67
CA LEU A 4 -13.83 -15.73 -5.47
C LEU A 4 -13.55 -15.88 -3.98
N SER A 5 -12.74 -16.87 -3.61
CA SER A 5 -12.22 -16.99 -2.26
C SER A 5 -11.24 -15.85 -1.96
N ASN A 6 -11.05 -15.52 -0.68
CA ASN A 6 -10.05 -14.52 -0.27
C ASN A 6 -8.65 -14.86 -0.80
N LEU A 7 -8.29 -16.14 -0.85
CA LEU A 7 -6.99 -16.58 -1.36
C LEU A 7 -6.82 -16.27 -2.86
N GLU A 8 -7.87 -16.46 -3.66
CA GLU A 8 -7.85 -16.10 -5.09
C GLU A 8 -7.75 -14.58 -5.26
N ILE A 9 -8.52 -13.82 -4.48
CA ILE A 9 -8.48 -12.35 -4.47
C ILE A 9 -7.06 -11.85 -4.16
N TYR A 10 -6.43 -12.37 -3.11
CA TYR A 10 -5.08 -11.95 -2.70
C TYR A 10 -4.02 -12.31 -3.72
N ARG A 11 -4.17 -13.46 -4.40
CA ARG A 11 -3.24 -13.88 -5.46
C ARG A 11 -3.33 -12.94 -6.67
N GLU A 12 -4.53 -12.57 -7.08
CA GLU A 12 -4.73 -11.65 -8.21
C GLU A 12 -4.18 -10.25 -7.90
N ILE A 13 -4.47 -9.72 -6.71
CA ILE A 13 -3.91 -8.43 -6.27
C ILE A 13 -2.39 -8.51 -6.19
N GLY A 14 -1.82 -9.59 -5.64
CA GLY A 14 -0.37 -9.78 -5.61
C GLY A 14 0.27 -9.82 -7.00
N SER A 15 -0.43 -10.37 -8.01
CA SER A 15 0.00 -10.35 -9.41
C SER A 15 0.03 -8.92 -9.98
N ILE A 16 -0.98 -8.10 -9.66
CA ILE A 16 -1.01 -6.68 -10.02
C ILE A 16 0.17 -5.95 -9.37
N VAL A 17 0.33 -6.10 -8.05
CA VAL A 17 1.42 -5.47 -7.28
C VAL A 17 2.80 -5.77 -7.86
N SER A 18 3.03 -6.98 -8.33
CA SER A 18 4.35 -7.42 -8.86
C SER A 18 4.86 -6.59 -10.06
N GLN A 19 4.00 -5.78 -10.68
CA GLN A 19 4.33 -4.94 -11.82
C GLN A 19 4.89 -3.56 -11.43
N PHE A 20 4.80 -3.18 -10.15
CA PHE A 20 5.16 -1.86 -9.67
C PHE A 20 6.47 -1.87 -8.89
N LYS A 21 7.20 -0.76 -8.96
CA LYS A 21 8.47 -0.55 -8.27
C LYS A 21 8.32 0.47 -7.13
N ILE A 22 9.40 0.66 -6.39
CA ILE A 22 9.54 1.77 -5.43
C ILE A 22 9.22 3.09 -6.15
N LEU A 23 8.57 4.02 -5.45
CA LEU A 23 8.04 5.30 -5.96
C LEU A 23 6.80 5.22 -6.87
N GLU A 24 6.19 4.05 -7.06
CA GLU A 24 4.97 3.88 -7.88
C GLU A 24 3.74 3.48 -7.05
N CYS A 25 3.69 3.88 -5.77
CA CYS A 25 2.61 3.51 -4.85
C CYS A 25 1.23 4.02 -5.29
N ASP A 26 1.16 5.21 -5.88
CA ASP A 26 -0.05 5.80 -6.46
C ASP A 26 -0.57 4.99 -7.66
N ARG A 27 0.31 4.67 -8.62
CA ARG A 27 -0.03 3.86 -9.80
C ARG A 27 -0.44 2.45 -9.40
N CYS A 28 0.24 1.88 -8.40
CA CYS A 28 -0.10 0.59 -7.82
C CYS A 28 -1.49 0.61 -7.18
N ALA A 29 -1.77 1.61 -6.32
CA ALA A 29 -3.07 1.75 -5.68
C ALA A 29 -4.21 1.93 -6.70
N ALA A 30 -3.98 2.71 -7.77
CA ALA A 30 -4.96 2.85 -8.85
C ALA A 30 -5.25 1.50 -9.52
N ALA A 31 -4.22 0.75 -9.91
CA ALA A 31 -4.38 -0.55 -10.55
C ALA A 31 -5.01 -1.60 -9.64
N ILE A 32 -4.67 -1.59 -8.33
CA ILE A 32 -5.31 -2.44 -7.35
C ILE A 32 -6.78 -2.06 -7.19
N MET A 33 -7.20 -0.81 -7.36
CA MET A 33 -8.62 -0.43 -7.26
C MET A 33 -9.44 -0.78 -8.51
N GLU A 34 -8.83 -0.72 -9.71
CA GLU A 34 -9.51 -1.04 -10.97
C GLU A 34 -9.99 -2.50 -11.02
N TRP A 35 -9.21 -3.45 -10.50
CA TRP A 35 -9.56 -4.88 -10.59
C TRP A 35 -10.72 -5.30 -9.66
N PRO A 36 -10.71 -5.00 -8.34
CA PRO A 36 -11.82 -5.24 -7.42
C PRO A 36 -13.13 -4.61 -7.90
N GLU A 37 -13.11 -3.39 -8.44
CA GLU A 37 -14.30 -2.74 -8.97
C GLU A 37 -14.93 -3.56 -10.10
N GLN A 38 -14.11 -4.08 -11.02
CA GLN A 38 -14.57 -4.98 -12.09
C GLN A 38 -15.12 -6.32 -11.57
N GLN A 39 -14.69 -6.76 -10.39
CA GLN A 39 -15.17 -7.97 -9.72
C GLN A 39 -16.34 -7.73 -8.76
N GLY A 40 -16.80 -6.48 -8.61
CA GLY A 40 -17.83 -6.10 -7.62
C GLY A 40 -17.36 -6.25 -6.16
N LEU A 41 -16.05 -6.10 -5.94
CA LEU A 41 -15.41 -6.13 -4.63
C LEU A 41 -15.17 -4.70 -4.13
N GLU A 42 -15.36 -4.49 -2.83
CA GLU A 42 -15.04 -3.23 -2.18
C GLU A 42 -13.54 -3.18 -1.83
N GLY A 43 -12.90 -2.08 -2.20
CA GLY A 43 -11.54 -1.73 -1.80
C GLY A 43 -11.51 -0.34 -1.18
N LYS A 44 -10.55 -0.09 -0.28
CA LYS A 44 -10.36 1.21 0.37
C LYS A 44 -8.95 1.72 0.14
N ILE A 45 -8.81 2.91 -0.41
CA ILE A 45 -7.50 3.53 -0.56
C ILE A 45 -7.10 4.15 0.78
N LEU A 46 -5.93 3.75 1.26
CA LEU A 46 -5.27 4.31 2.44
C LEU A 46 -4.15 5.23 1.98
N ARG A 47 -4.18 6.47 2.45
CA ARG A 47 -3.05 7.40 2.34
C ARG A 47 -2.38 7.51 3.69
N LEU A 48 -1.12 7.10 3.75
CA LEU A 48 -0.22 7.40 4.85
C LEU A 48 0.63 8.60 4.45
N LYS A 49 0.61 9.64 5.28
CA LYS A 49 1.45 10.83 5.09
C LYS A 49 2.24 11.13 6.35
N THR A 50 3.45 11.64 6.18
CA THR A 50 4.19 12.26 7.28
C THR A 50 3.37 13.43 7.85
N LYS A 51 3.49 13.65 9.16
CA LYS A 51 2.71 14.68 9.86
C LYS A 51 3.15 16.09 9.49
N TYR A 52 4.43 16.28 9.19
CA TYR A 52 5.04 17.58 8.88
C TYR A 52 5.34 17.68 7.38
N GLN A 53 5.11 18.87 6.81
CA GLN A 53 5.15 19.09 5.36
C GLN A 53 6.56 19.05 4.77
N ASP A 54 7.59 19.13 5.61
CA ASP A 54 9.01 19.09 5.27
C ASP A 54 9.64 17.70 5.43
N GLU A 55 8.83 16.68 5.76
CA GLU A 55 9.26 15.29 5.81
C GLU A 55 8.83 14.52 4.56
N ASP A 56 9.68 14.54 3.54
CA ASP A 56 9.37 13.93 2.25
C ASP A 56 9.71 12.43 2.13
N TYR A 57 10.53 11.93 3.06
CA TYR A 57 11.12 10.61 2.97
C TYR A 57 10.52 9.65 3.99
N ILE A 58 10.08 8.51 3.47
CA ILE A 58 9.63 7.36 4.23
C ILE A 58 10.52 6.18 3.88
N ILE A 59 10.88 5.36 4.86
CA ILE A 59 11.53 4.05 4.66
C ILE A 59 10.61 2.95 5.19
N SER A 60 10.90 1.70 4.82
CA SER A 60 10.06 0.54 5.11
C SER A 60 10.88 -0.54 5.80
N GLU A 61 10.48 -0.93 7.02
CA GLU A 61 11.19 -1.90 7.84
C GLU A 61 11.32 -3.26 7.13
N ARG A 62 10.28 -3.71 6.42
CA ARG A 62 10.34 -4.95 5.62
C ARG A 62 11.35 -4.88 4.48
N LEU A 63 11.54 -3.72 3.85
CA LEU A 63 12.53 -3.53 2.80
C LEU A 63 13.94 -3.45 3.38
N GLU A 64 14.12 -2.79 4.52
CA GLU A 64 15.40 -2.75 5.22
C GLU A 64 15.88 -4.14 5.62
N ARG A 65 14.97 -5.01 6.09
CA ARG A 65 15.27 -6.43 6.37
C ARG A 65 15.71 -7.21 5.13
N GLN A 66 15.41 -6.72 3.93
CA GLN A 66 15.84 -7.27 2.65
C GLN A 66 17.11 -6.59 2.09
N GLY A 67 17.67 -5.62 2.83
CA GLY A 67 18.85 -4.86 2.43
C GLY A 67 18.57 -3.65 1.53
N VAL A 68 17.31 -3.24 1.40
CA VAL A 68 16.87 -2.06 0.66
C VAL A 68 16.62 -0.93 1.66
N THR A 69 17.48 0.08 1.67
CA THR A 69 17.45 1.19 2.63
C THR A 69 17.11 2.53 1.99
N GLU A 70 16.79 2.52 0.69
CA GLU A 70 16.35 3.69 -0.04
C GLU A 70 14.96 4.14 0.41
N SER A 71 14.69 5.45 0.28
CA SER A 71 13.37 5.98 0.57
C SER A 71 12.34 5.48 -0.46
N ILE A 72 11.15 5.16 0.05
CA ILE A 72 10.01 4.72 -0.74
C ILE A 72 9.12 5.88 -1.21
N THR A 73 9.42 7.12 -0.79
CA THR A 73 8.72 8.34 -1.18
C THR A 73 9.69 9.48 -1.44
N VAL A 74 9.21 10.51 -2.13
CA VAL A 74 9.93 11.80 -2.31
C VAL A 74 9.03 13.01 -2.01
N ASN A 75 7.89 12.76 -1.38
CA ASN A 75 6.81 13.74 -1.13
C ASN A 75 6.05 13.46 0.19
N GLY A 76 6.59 12.55 1.01
CA GLY A 76 6.05 12.20 2.32
C GLY A 76 4.74 11.41 2.29
N LYS A 77 4.34 10.86 1.14
CA LYS A 77 3.05 10.16 0.97
C LYS A 77 3.24 8.76 0.39
N HIS A 78 2.62 7.79 1.05
CA HIS A 78 2.57 6.40 0.60
C HIS A 78 1.12 5.91 0.56
N TYR A 79 0.82 5.08 -0.43
CA TYR A 79 -0.53 4.58 -0.67
C TYR A 79 -0.59 3.07 -0.57
N GLY A 80 -1.66 2.58 0.04
CA GLY A 80 -2.03 1.17 0.04
C GLY A 80 -3.53 1.02 -0.22
N VAL A 81 -3.95 -0.18 -0.60
CA VAL A 81 -5.36 -0.51 -0.80
C VAL A 81 -5.75 -1.67 0.10
N GLU A 82 -6.76 -1.46 0.93
CA GLU A 82 -7.32 -2.52 1.75
C GLU A 82 -8.41 -3.27 1.01
N VAL A 83 -8.23 -4.57 0.87
CA VAL A 83 -9.22 -5.48 0.28
C VAL A 83 -9.38 -6.69 1.21
N ARG A 84 -10.61 -6.96 1.63
CA ARG A 84 -10.96 -8.08 2.54
C ARG A 84 -10.12 -8.14 3.83
N GLY A 85 -9.70 -6.98 4.35
CA GLY A 85 -8.97 -6.85 5.62
C GLY A 85 -7.45 -6.93 5.51
N LEU A 86 -6.90 -7.06 4.30
CA LEU A 86 -5.45 -6.94 4.05
C LEU A 86 -5.16 -5.69 3.22
N VAL A 87 -4.10 -4.99 3.58
CA VAL A 87 -3.55 -3.84 2.85
C VAL A 87 -2.47 -4.33 1.90
N PHE A 88 -2.58 -3.91 0.64
CA PHE A 88 -1.63 -4.17 -0.43
C PHE A 88 -1.03 -2.85 -0.91
N ASP A 89 0.27 -2.84 -1.19
CA ASP A 89 0.98 -1.72 -1.81
C ASP A 89 2.07 -2.22 -2.74
N ASN A 90 2.83 -1.32 -3.34
CA ASN A 90 3.89 -1.63 -4.31
C ASN A 90 5.15 -2.29 -3.72
N LEU A 91 5.24 -2.56 -2.41
CA LEU A 91 6.47 -3.13 -1.82
C LEU A 91 6.36 -4.62 -1.48
N SER A 92 5.16 -5.21 -1.53
CA SER A 92 4.96 -6.64 -1.25
C SER A 92 3.77 -7.22 -1.99
N THR A 93 3.99 -8.34 -2.68
CA THR A 93 2.90 -9.11 -3.32
C THR A 93 1.98 -9.81 -2.31
N ASN A 94 2.41 -9.90 -1.05
CA ASN A 94 1.59 -10.36 0.05
C ASN A 94 1.01 -9.15 0.78
N GLY A 95 -0.32 -9.10 0.91
CA GLY A 95 -0.98 -8.12 1.77
C GLY A 95 -0.71 -8.41 3.25
N MET A 96 -0.89 -7.39 4.09
CA MET A 96 -0.72 -7.49 5.55
C MET A 96 -1.84 -6.77 6.29
N LEU A 97 -1.94 -6.96 7.60
CA LEU A 97 -2.95 -6.26 8.39
C LEU A 97 -2.68 -4.76 8.39
N ARG A 98 -3.74 -3.94 8.47
CA ARG A 98 -3.62 -2.48 8.48
C ARG A 98 -2.67 -1.99 9.57
N GLU A 99 -2.74 -2.57 10.77
CA GLU A 99 -1.88 -2.18 11.88
C GLU A 99 -0.41 -2.55 11.64
N GLU A 100 -0.13 -3.65 10.93
CA GLU A 100 1.21 -4.05 10.54
C GLU A 100 1.75 -3.13 9.44
N TRP A 101 0.90 -2.79 8.47
CA TRP A 101 1.23 -1.86 7.40
C TRP A 101 1.61 -0.48 7.94
N ILE A 102 0.84 0.06 8.89
CA ILE A 102 1.17 1.36 9.52
C ILE A 102 2.50 1.32 10.27
N LYS A 103 2.81 0.20 10.94
CA LYS A 103 4.04 0.02 11.73
C LYS A 103 5.29 -0.20 10.89
N ASP A 104 5.13 -0.59 9.62
CA ASP A 104 6.25 -0.87 8.75
C ASP A 104 7.01 0.39 8.32
N PHE A 105 6.40 1.57 8.42
CA PHE A 105 6.96 2.80 7.89
C PHE A 105 7.67 3.63 8.96
N HIS A 106 8.82 4.17 8.58
CA HIS A 106 9.59 5.11 9.40
C HIS A 106 9.87 6.41 8.66
N SER A 107 9.91 7.51 9.40
CA SER A 107 10.29 8.84 8.92
C SER A 107 11.27 9.48 9.92
N LEU A 108 11.62 10.75 9.72
CA LEU A 108 12.46 11.46 10.67
C LEU A 108 11.83 11.55 12.06
N THR A 109 10.50 11.73 12.14
CA THR A 109 9.79 11.87 13.41
C THR A 109 8.90 10.69 13.79
N ASP A 110 8.76 9.69 12.91
CA ASP A 110 7.84 8.55 13.06
C ASP A 110 6.40 8.98 13.39
N GLN A 111 6.00 10.17 12.93
CA GLN A 111 4.67 10.70 13.10
C GLN A 111 3.94 10.70 11.77
N PHE A 112 2.91 9.86 11.68
CA PHE A 112 2.11 9.69 10.48
C PHE A 112 0.65 10.05 10.73
N VAL A 113 -0.01 10.46 9.64
CA VAL A 113 -1.47 10.57 9.55
C VAL A 113 -1.94 9.57 8.49
N VAL A 114 -2.94 8.77 8.83
CA VAL A 114 -3.53 7.78 7.94
C VAL A 114 -4.97 8.17 7.66
N GLU A 115 -5.33 8.26 6.38
CA GLU A 115 -6.64 8.69 5.91
C GLU A 115 -7.18 7.67 4.89
N GLU A 116 -8.47 7.35 4.99
CA GLU A 116 -9.21 6.69 3.90
C GLU A 116 -9.60 7.77 2.88
N ILE A 117 -9.31 7.54 1.61
CA ILE A 117 -9.63 8.49 0.52
C ILE A 117 -10.40 7.78 -0.60
N GLU A 118 -11.22 8.53 -1.33
CA GLU A 118 -12.01 7.99 -2.44
C GLU A 118 -11.24 8.02 -3.77
N ILE A 119 -10.31 8.96 -3.93
CA ILE A 119 -9.57 9.25 -5.17
C ILE A 119 -8.13 9.65 -4.81
N LEU A 120 -7.16 9.19 -5.61
CA LEU A 120 -5.72 9.48 -5.48
C LEU A 120 -5.34 10.92 -5.87
#